data_AF-A0A2X1NAS2-F1
#
_entry.id   AF-A0A2X1NAS2-F1
#
_cell.length_a   1.000
_cell.length_b   1.000
_cell.length_c   1.000
_cell.angle_alpha   90.00
_cell.angle_beta   90.00
_cell.angle_gamma   90.00
#
_symmetry.space_group_name_H-M   'P 1'
#
loop_
_entity.id
_entity.type
_entity.pdbx_description
1 polymer ?
#
loop_
_entity_poly.entity_id
_entity_poly.type
_entity_poly.pdbx_seq_one_letter_code
_entity_poly.pdbx_strand_id
1 'polypeptide(L)' 'MNQTVAVTGATGFIGKYIIDNLLARGFHVRALTRTARAHVNDNLTWGARFAGRYSFT' A
#
# COMPACT_ATOMS: atom_id res chain seq x y z
N MET A 1 8.02 4.29 14.03
CA MET A 1 6.54 4.38 14.07
C MET A 1 6.02 3.16 13.31
N ASN A 2 5.30 2.24 13.96
CA ASN A 2 4.83 0.99 13.33
C ASN A 2 3.40 1.14 12.78
N GLN A 3 3.15 2.20 12.00
CA GLN A 3 1.83 2.47 11.45
C GLN A 3 1.77 2.00 9.99
N THR A 4 0.74 1.21 9.69
CA THR A 4 0.47 0.73 8.34
C THR A 4 -0.61 1.57 7.68
N VAL A 5 -0.35 2.08 6.48
CA VAL A 5 -1.27 2.94 5.71
C VAL A 5 -1.79 2.19 4.50
N ALA A 6 -3.11 2.10 4.35
CA ALA A 6 -3.73 1.55 3.16
C ALA A 6 -3.97 2.64 2.11
N VAL A 7 -3.53 2.41 0.87
CA VAL A 7 -3.62 3.37 -0.24
C VAL A 7 -4.48 2.79 -1.35
N THR A 8 -5.65 3.39 -1.60
CA THR A 8 -6.49 3.11 -2.77
C THR A 8 -6.05 3.98 -3.94
N GLY A 9 -6.24 3.51 -5.18
CA GLY A 9 -5.77 4.27 -6.36
C GLY A 9 -4.24 4.38 -6.45
N ALA A 10 -3.52 3.45 -5.81
CA ALA A 10 -2.07 3.38 -5.72
C ALA A 10 -1.33 3.47 -7.07
N THR A 11 -1.95 2.98 -8.14
CA THR A 11 -1.37 3.02 -9.50
C THR A 11 -1.69 4.31 -10.26
N GLY A 12 -2.48 5.21 -9.69
CA GLY A 12 -2.83 6.50 -10.29
C GLY A 12 -1.68 7.49 -10.24
N PHE A 13 -1.82 8.60 -10.98
CA PHE A 13 -0.79 9.64 -11.09
C PHE A 13 -0.36 10.19 -9.73
N ILE A 14 -1.31 10.46 -8.83
CA ILE A 14 -1.02 10.97 -7.48
C ILE A 14 -0.65 9.82 -6.53
N GLY A 15 -1.30 8.66 -6.67
CA GLY A 15 -1.14 7.51 -5.78
C GLY A 15 0.31 7.05 -5.65
N LYS A 16 1.07 7.03 -6.76
CA LYS A 16 2.49 6.66 -6.73
C LYS A 16 3.33 7.60 -5.85
N TYR A 17 3.11 8.92 -5.93
CA TYR A 17 3.85 9.90 -5.14
C TYR A 17 3.50 9.84 -3.65
N ILE A 18 2.24 9.52 -3.33
CA ILE A 18 1.81 9.30 -1.95
C ILE A 18 2.55 8.10 -1.36
N ILE A 19 2.64 6.99 -2.09
CA ILE A 19 3.34 5.78 -1.65
C ILE A 19 4.81 6.10 -1.41
N ASP A 20 5.47 6.76 -2.36
CA ASP A 20 6.89 7.12 -2.24
C ASP A 20 7.14 7.99 -0.99
N ASN A 21 6.27 8.97 -0.72
CA ASN A 21 6.38 9.81 0.47
C ASN A 21 6.18 9.04 1.79
N LEU A 22 5.20 8.13 1.83
CA LEU A 22 4.95 7.29 3.00
C LEU A 22 6.12 6.35 3.28
N LEU A 23 6.66 5.72 2.25
CA LEU A 23 7.83 4.85 2.37
C LEU A 23 9.06 5.63 2.83
N ALA A 24 9.32 6.82 2.27
CA ALA A 24 10.44 7.67 2.68
C ALA A 24 10.36 8.12 4.15
N ARG A 25 9.15 8.17 4.72
CA ARG A 25 8.89 8.49 6.12
C ARG A 25 8.90 7.26 7.04
N GLY A 26 9.17 6.07 6.50
CA GLY A 26 9.27 4.81 7.24
C GLY A 26 7.93 4.17 7.59
N PHE A 27 6.85 4.49 6.87
CA PHE A 27 5.58 3.79 7.03
C PHE A 27 5.56 2.48 6.24
N HIS A 28 4.82 1.50 6.75
CA HIS A 28 4.39 0.35 5.94
C HIS A 28 3.19 0.74 5.09
N VAL A 29 3.23 0.41 3.80
CA VAL A 29 2.18 0.78 2.85
C VAL A 29 1.50 -0.47 2.28
N ARG A 30 0.18 -0.51 2.34
CA ARG A 30 -0.65 -1.52 1.68
C ARG A 30 -1.36 -0.89 0.49
N ALA A 31 -0.80 -1.08 -0.70
CA ALA A 31 -1.29 -0.49 -1.94
C ALA A 31 -2.34 -1.38 -2.60
N LEU A 32 -3.53 -0.83 -2.84
CA LEU A 32 -4.66 -1.60 -3.33
C LEU A 32 -4.83 -1.43 -4.82
N THR A 33 -4.96 -2.57 -5.48
CA THR A 33 -5.06 -2.65 -6.93
C THR A 33 -6.21 -3.55 -7.32
N ARG A 34 -6.70 -3.36 -8.55
CA ARG A 34 -7.71 -4.26 -9.12
C ARG A 34 -7.11 -5.63 -9.48
N THR A 35 -5.82 -5.66 -9.81
CA THR A 35 -5.07 -6.87 -10.19
C THR A 35 -3.86 -6.99 -9.29
N ALA A 36 -3.63 -8.18 -8.73
CA ALA A 36 -2.46 -8.44 -7.91
C ALA A 36 -1.17 -8.09 -8.66
N ARG A 37 -0.25 -7.42 -7.95
CA ARG A 37 1.08 -7.06 -8.45
C ARG A 37 2.13 -7.79 -7.64
N ALA A 38 3.25 -8.11 -8.28
CA ALA A 38 4.40 -8.68 -7.61
C ALA A 38 4.93 -7.72 -6.53
N HIS A 39 5.41 -8.29 -5.42
CA HIS A 39 6.07 -7.52 -4.37
C HIS A 39 7.31 -6.81 -4.93
N VAL A 40 7.46 -5.54 -4.56
CA VAL A 40 8.57 -4.69 -5.03
C VAL A 40 9.49 -4.28 -3.88
N ASN A 41 8.99 -4.23 -2.64
CA ASN A 41 9.70 -3.76 -1.45
C ASN A 41 9.08 -4.37 -0.19
N ASP A 42 9.88 -4.68 0.83
CA ASP A 42 9.43 -5.21 2.13
C ASP A 42 8.41 -4.31 2.84
N ASN A 43 8.52 -2.99 2.65
CA ASN A 43 7.62 -2.00 3.25
C ASN A 43 6.39 -1.68 2.37
N LEU A 44 6.25 -2.32 1.20
CA LEU A 44 5.14 -2.13 0.26
C LEU A 44 4.49 -3.47 -0.09
N THR A 45 3.25 -3.66 0.37
CA THR A 45 2.44 -4.83 0.02
C THR A 45 1.34 -4.45 -0.96
N TRP A 46 1.21 -5.21 -2.06
CA TRP A 46 0.13 -5.03 -3.03
C TRP A 46 -1.05 -5.95 -2.68
N GLY A 47 -2.22 -5.36 -2.40
CA GLY A 47 -3.46 -6.09 -2.13
C GLY A 47 -4.45 -6.01 -3.29
N ALA A 48 -4.97 -7.14 -3.74
CA ALA A 48 -6.11 -7.18 -4.65
C ALA A 48 -7.40 -7.32 -3.83
N ARG A 49 -8.22 -6.27 -3.81
CA ARG A 49 -9.51 -6.13 -3.09
C ARG A 49 -9.42 -6.00 -1.56
N PHE A 50 -10.14 -5.01 -1.03
CA PHE A 50 -10.58 -4.99 0.37
C PHE A 50 -11.77 -5.95 0.57
N ALA A 51 -11.50 -7.25 0.53
CA ALA A 51 -12.49 -8.24 0.93
C ALA A 51 -12.42 -8.43 2.46
N GLY A 52 -13.03 -7.50 3.21
CA GLY A 52 -13.64 -7.69 4.54
C GLY A 52 -12.90 -8.38 5.71
N ARG A 53 -11.67 -8.91 5.58
CA ARG A 53 -10.99 -9.67 6.65
C ARG A 53 -9.47 -9.55 6.62
N TYR A 54 -8.95 -8.33 6.59
CA TYR A 54 -7.56 -8.10 6.97
C TYR A 54 -7.55 -7.25 8.23
N SER A 55 -7.36 -7.90 9.39
CA SER A 55 -7.12 -7.21 10.65
C SER A 55 -5.90 -6.31 10.52
N PHE A 56 -6.07 -5.05 10.91
CA PHE A 56 -5.02 -4.03 10.97
C PHE A 56 -4.34 -4.06 12.35
N THR A 57 -3.87 -5.23 12.77
CA THR A 57 -3.06 -5.39 13.98
C THR A 57 -1.59 -5.45 13.61
#